data_AF-L9VEZ7-F1
#
_entry.id   AF-L9VEZ7-F1
#
_cell.length_a   1.000
_cell.length_b   1.000
_cell.length_c   1.000
_cell.angle_alpha   90.00
_cell.angle_beta   90.00
_cell.angle_gamma   90.00
#
_symmetry.space_group_name_H-M   'P 1'
#
loop_
_entity.id
_entity.type
_entity.pdbx_description
1 polymer ?
#
loop_
_entity_poly.entity_id
_entity_poly.type
_entity_poly.pdbx_seq_one_letter_code
_entity_poly.pdbx_strand_id
1 'polypeptide(L)'
;MAREFISEYGLDPGEYVQRLAGGFQDRFSKIEQRPVEEAFFVDDGPVDYLVWFVLEDYENHTFFYHDDTPDEEFLRQLILTSPSKQEMAVFKTYLQQKYETYTELDIAVLLQIRDTYLPQMGERPRANIGICHNPIDDQVISGVSGIPRMREQEIFDDMDKLVPDRSFEKFITSTVQAIQAEIEEEAERHTISGDIRPVLEQDDDFTLETTKELPNGIHPNYTGKEAELWQKPASRVDYMDGAQGFLQIWIPVDEDTIALVSATAGEYDREAIVDAIREEFEVALESC
;
A
#
# COMPACT_ATOMS: atom_id res chain seq x y z
N MET A 1 5.78 -3.32 14.74
CA MET A 1 5.37 -2.39 13.67
C MET A 1 3.86 -2.33 13.65
N ALA A 2 3.26 -1.21 13.25
CA ALA A 2 1.82 -1.08 13.16
C ALA A 2 1.26 -2.07 12.14
N ARG A 3 0.10 -2.62 12.45
CA ARG A 3 -0.70 -3.52 11.61
C ARG A 3 -1.73 -2.64 10.89
N GLU A 4 -1.76 -2.66 9.56
CA GLU A 4 -2.37 -1.58 8.74
C GLU A 4 -3.33 -2.17 7.70
N PHE A 5 -4.63 -1.89 7.80
CA PHE A 5 -5.65 -2.48 6.91
C PHE A 5 -5.75 -1.71 5.59
N ILE A 6 -5.57 -2.39 4.46
CA ILE A 6 -5.64 -1.77 3.11
C ILE A 6 -7.08 -1.35 2.80
N SER A 7 -8.06 -2.13 3.24
CA SER A 7 -9.49 -1.81 3.11
C SER A 7 -9.90 -0.48 3.75
N GLU A 8 -9.19 0.02 4.78
CA GLU A 8 -9.42 1.37 5.33
C GLU A 8 -9.10 2.48 4.31
N TYR A 9 -8.24 2.16 3.34
CA TYR A 9 -7.85 3.04 2.24
C TYR A 9 -8.49 2.61 0.91
N GLY A 10 -9.29 1.52 0.86
CA GLY A 10 -9.98 0.98 -0.32
C GLY A 10 -9.20 1.07 -1.64
N LEU A 11 -7.88 0.99 -1.51
CA LEU A 11 -6.92 0.93 -2.60
C LEU A 11 -6.76 -0.53 -2.98
N ASP A 12 -6.43 -0.77 -4.25
CA ASP A 12 -5.96 -2.09 -4.63
C ASP A 12 -4.68 -2.41 -3.81
N PRO A 13 -4.60 -3.59 -3.16
CA PRO A 13 -3.42 -3.94 -2.36
C PRO A 13 -2.11 -3.86 -3.13
N GLY A 14 -2.14 -4.15 -4.43
CA GLY A 14 -0.99 -4.03 -5.32
C GLY A 14 -0.59 -2.59 -5.52
N GLU A 15 -1.55 -1.70 -5.77
CA GLU A 15 -1.32 -0.27 -5.89
C GLU A 15 -0.71 0.31 -4.59
N TYR A 16 -1.28 -0.01 -3.43
CA TYR A 16 -0.77 0.46 -2.15
C TYR A 16 0.67 0.01 -1.89
N VAL A 17 0.97 -1.28 -2.12
CA VAL A 17 2.32 -1.83 -1.97
C VAL A 17 3.30 -1.16 -2.94
N GLN A 18 2.89 -0.84 -4.17
CA GLN A 18 3.73 -0.10 -5.11
C GLN A 18 3.93 1.37 -4.72
N ARG A 19 2.92 2.05 -4.18
CA ARG A 19 3.04 3.42 -3.64
C ARG A 19 4.06 3.46 -2.50
N LEU A 20 4.00 2.51 -1.56
CA LEU A 20 5.02 2.37 -0.52
C LEU A 20 6.41 2.16 -1.12
N ALA A 21 6.54 1.24 -2.08
CA ALA A 21 7.81 0.97 -2.74
C ALA A 21 8.40 2.20 -3.45
N GLY A 22 7.55 2.98 -4.13
CA GLY A 22 7.90 4.25 -4.75
C GLY A 22 8.36 5.28 -3.72
N GLY A 23 7.62 5.45 -2.63
CA GLY A 23 7.96 6.37 -1.55
C GLY A 23 9.34 6.11 -0.94
N PHE A 24 9.71 4.83 -0.77
CA PHE A 24 11.06 4.45 -0.34
C PHE A 24 12.12 4.90 -1.35
N GLN A 25 11.93 4.65 -2.64
CA GLN A 25 12.87 5.00 -3.70
C GLN A 25 13.02 6.51 -3.88
N ASP A 26 11.92 7.27 -3.76
CA ASP A 26 11.92 8.73 -3.87
C ASP A 26 12.69 9.37 -2.73
N ARG A 27 12.50 8.89 -1.50
CA ARG A 27 13.25 9.36 -0.34
C ARG A 27 14.71 8.91 -0.36
N PHE A 28 15.02 7.76 -0.96
CA PHE A 28 16.38 7.24 -1.03
C PHE A 28 16.69 6.50 -2.33
N SER A 29 17.19 7.25 -3.31
CA SER A 29 17.56 6.79 -4.67
C SER A 29 18.55 5.61 -4.78
N LYS A 30 19.19 5.20 -3.68
CA LYS A 30 20.07 4.00 -3.66
C LYS A 30 19.30 2.70 -3.43
N ILE A 31 18.00 2.76 -3.16
CA ILE A 31 17.15 1.59 -3.05
C ILE A 31 16.92 1.01 -4.43
N GLU A 32 17.15 -0.30 -4.55
CA GLU A 32 16.87 -1.07 -5.76
C GLU A 32 15.69 -2.00 -5.47
N GLN A 33 14.65 -1.98 -6.31
CA GLN A 33 13.63 -3.03 -6.26
C GLN A 33 14.19 -4.30 -6.88
N ARG A 34 13.99 -5.42 -6.19
CA ARG A 34 14.46 -6.75 -6.60
C ARG A 34 13.30 -7.54 -7.19
N PRO A 35 13.51 -8.24 -8.32
CA PRO A 35 12.51 -9.16 -8.81
C PRO A 35 12.35 -10.30 -7.80
N VAL A 36 11.12 -10.47 -7.32
CA VAL A 36 10.70 -11.59 -6.48
C VAL A 36 10.13 -12.64 -7.41
N GLU A 37 10.69 -13.84 -7.37
CA GLU A 37 10.20 -14.96 -8.19
C GLU A 37 9.00 -15.62 -7.54
N GLU A 38 9.08 -15.73 -6.22
CA GLU A 38 8.07 -16.35 -5.40
C GLU A 38 8.19 -15.79 -3.98
N ALA A 39 7.05 -15.52 -3.35
CA ALA A 39 6.97 -15.18 -1.95
C ALA A 39 5.87 -15.99 -1.29
N PHE A 40 6.06 -16.33 -0.02
CA PHE A 40 5.04 -17.01 0.77
C PHE A 40 5.04 -16.50 2.20
N PHE A 41 3.84 -16.50 2.75
CA PHE A 41 3.52 -16.09 4.11
C PHE A 41 3.07 -17.31 4.90
N VAL A 42 3.55 -17.41 6.13
CA VAL A 42 3.11 -18.41 7.09
C VAL A 42 2.87 -17.76 8.45
N ASP A 43 1.87 -18.25 9.17
CA ASP A 43 1.37 -17.66 10.41
C ASP A 43 0.88 -18.74 11.38
N ASP A 44 0.92 -18.41 12.66
CA ASP A 44 0.62 -19.27 13.80
C ASP A 44 1.48 -20.54 13.82
N GLY A 45 2.75 -20.37 14.22
CA GLY A 45 3.73 -21.46 14.24
C GLY A 45 4.88 -21.20 15.22
N PRO A 46 6.08 -21.78 14.97
CA PRO A 46 7.25 -21.60 15.83
C PRO A 46 7.76 -20.16 15.93
N VAL A 47 7.37 -19.31 14.97
CA VAL A 47 7.34 -17.87 15.13
C VAL A 47 5.95 -17.36 14.75
N ASP A 48 5.49 -16.23 15.32
CA ASP A 48 4.13 -15.72 15.06
C ASP A 48 3.83 -15.66 13.56
N TYR A 49 4.62 -14.89 12.79
CA TYR A 49 4.58 -14.97 11.32
C TYR A 49 5.95 -14.85 10.66
N LEU A 50 6.04 -15.36 9.44
CA LEU A 50 7.23 -15.34 8.58
C LEU A 50 6.82 -15.08 7.12
N VAL A 51 7.53 -14.16 6.46
CA VAL A 51 7.47 -13.98 5.01
C VAL A 51 8.80 -14.37 4.40
N TRP A 52 8.77 -15.25 3.41
CA TRP A 52 9.94 -15.71 2.69
C TRP A 52 9.89 -15.25 1.24
N PHE A 53 11.05 -14.86 0.71
CA PHE A 53 11.26 -14.42 -0.67
C PHE A 53 12.29 -15.31 -1.34
N VAL A 54 11.93 -15.75 -2.54
CA VAL A 54 12.80 -16.49 -3.47
C VAL A 54 13.26 -15.55 -4.56
N LEU A 55 14.57 -15.58 -4.83
CA LEU A 55 15.27 -14.64 -5.70
C LEU A 55 16.21 -15.43 -6.64
N GLU A 56 16.49 -14.85 -7.81
CA GLU A 56 17.58 -15.27 -8.71
C GLU A 56 17.58 -16.76 -9.08
N ASP A 57 16.54 -17.22 -9.76
CA ASP A 57 16.24 -18.62 -10.14
C ASP A 57 16.43 -19.61 -8.98
N TYR A 58 15.89 -19.25 -7.81
CA TYR A 58 16.01 -20.03 -6.57
C TYR A 58 17.46 -20.20 -6.07
N GLU A 59 18.42 -19.37 -6.50
CA GLU A 59 19.79 -19.39 -5.99
C GLU A 59 19.94 -18.60 -4.69
N ASN A 60 19.04 -17.64 -4.44
CA ASN A 60 19.09 -16.75 -3.29
C ASN A 60 17.73 -16.63 -2.60
N HIS A 61 17.76 -16.45 -1.27
CA HIS A 61 16.55 -16.28 -0.47
C HIS A 61 16.75 -15.24 0.61
N THR A 62 15.63 -14.65 1.05
CA THR A 62 15.58 -13.85 2.27
C THR A 62 14.23 -13.99 2.92
N PHE A 63 14.14 -13.72 4.22
CA PHE A 63 12.88 -13.71 4.94
C PHE A 63 12.79 -12.60 5.98
N PHE A 64 11.61 -12.21 6.40
CA PHE A 64 11.48 -11.46 7.64
C PHE A 64 10.40 -12.12 8.47
N TYR A 65 10.48 -11.92 9.77
CA TYR A 65 9.53 -12.50 10.71
C TYR A 65 9.17 -11.46 11.76
N HIS A 66 8.09 -11.73 12.47
CA HIS A 66 7.68 -10.99 13.63
C HIS A 66 7.30 -12.00 14.70
N ASP A 67 7.83 -11.79 15.89
CA ASP A 67 7.51 -12.56 17.09
C ASP A 67 8.14 -11.83 18.29
N ASP A 68 7.38 -11.65 19.37
CA ASP A 68 7.88 -11.07 20.62
C ASP A 68 8.78 -12.05 21.40
N THR A 69 8.57 -13.36 21.20
CA THR A 69 9.27 -14.47 21.87
C THR A 69 9.57 -15.64 20.91
N PRO A 70 10.42 -15.43 19.88
CA PRO A 70 10.66 -16.44 18.85
C PRO A 70 11.35 -17.70 19.37
N ASP A 71 11.02 -18.85 18.77
CA ASP A 71 11.82 -20.07 18.91
C ASP A 71 13.21 -19.86 18.28
N GLU A 72 14.21 -19.60 19.13
CA GLU A 72 15.60 -19.39 18.71
C GLU A 72 16.19 -20.57 17.94
N GLU A 73 15.82 -21.81 18.27
CA GLU A 73 16.34 -22.99 17.58
C GLU A 73 15.79 -23.04 16.15
N PHE A 74 14.49 -22.80 16.01
CA PHE A 74 13.84 -22.73 14.71
C PHE A 74 14.40 -21.58 13.85
N LEU A 75 14.57 -20.38 14.40
CA LEU A 75 15.18 -19.26 13.69
C LEU A 75 16.61 -19.58 13.23
N ARG A 76 17.42 -20.22 14.07
CA ARG A 76 18.78 -20.66 13.67
C ARG A 76 18.73 -21.64 12.51
N GLN A 77 17.75 -22.55 12.48
CA GLN A 77 17.57 -23.47 11.35
C GLN A 77 17.19 -22.71 10.08
N LEU A 78 16.25 -21.76 10.15
CA LEU A 78 15.86 -20.92 9.01
C LEU A 78 17.03 -20.11 8.45
N ILE A 79 17.84 -19.47 9.32
CA ILE A 79 19.02 -18.70 8.93
C ILE A 79 20.02 -19.54 8.10
N LEU A 80 20.12 -20.83 8.39
CA LEU A 80 21.03 -21.76 7.71
C LEU A 80 20.38 -22.45 6.50
N THR A 81 19.10 -22.19 6.24
CA THR A 81 18.33 -22.83 5.17
C THR A 81 18.43 -22.01 3.89
N SER A 82 18.89 -22.64 2.82
CA SER A 82 18.96 -22.07 1.47
C SER A 82 18.55 -23.14 0.45
N PRO A 83 17.24 -23.43 0.34
CA PRO A 83 16.75 -24.58 -0.42
C PRO A 83 16.90 -24.32 -1.92
N SER A 84 17.57 -25.22 -2.63
CA SER A 84 17.62 -25.16 -4.08
C SER A 84 16.22 -25.26 -4.72
N LYS A 85 16.12 -24.94 -6.01
CA LYS A 85 14.89 -25.11 -6.80
C LYS A 85 14.21 -26.48 -6.63
N GLN A 86 15.00 -27.55 -6.50
CA GLN A 86 14.47 -28.92 -6.32
C GLN A 86 13.98 -29.17 -4.88
N GLU A 87 14.60 -28.54 -3.90
CA GLU A 87 14.28 -28.67 -2.48
C GLU A 87 13.12 -27.76 -2.05
N MET A 88 12.81 -26.73 -2.84
CA MET A 88 11.78 -25.75 -2.51
C MET A 88 10.41 -26.39 -2.25
N ALA A 89 10.02 -27.39 -3.04
CA ALA A 89 8.76 -28.10 -2.82
C ALA A 89 8.72 -28.79 -1.45
N VAL A 90 9.84 -29.38 -1.03
CA VAL A 90 9.97 -30.02 0.30
C VAL A 90 9.95 -28.98 1.40
N PHE A 91 10.63 -27.85 1.20
CA PHE A 91 10.66 -26.75 2.15
C PHE A 91 9.26 -26.15 2.39
N LYS A 92 8.51 -25.90 1.31
CA LYS A 92 7.11 -25.44 1.41
C LYS A 92 6.22 -26.43 2.15
N THR A 93 6.32 -27.72 1.85
CA THR A 93 5.58 -28.75 2.59
C THR A 93 5.97 -28.79 4.07
N TYR A 94 7.25 -28.59 4.40
CA TYR A 94 7.71 -28.50 5.78
C TYR A 94 7.06 -27.32 6.50
N LEU A 95 6.99 -26.15 5.87
CA LEU A 95 6.34 -24.97 6.45
C LEU A 95 4.83 -25.18 6.64
N GLN A 96 4.15 -25.76 5.64
CA GLN A 96 2.72 -26.12 5.74
C GLN A 96 2.40 -27.11 6.88
N GLN A 97 3.39 -27.89 7.33
CA GLN A 97 3.22 -28.79 8.48
C GLN A 97 3.51 -28.11 9.82
N LYS A 98 4.24 -26.99 9.80
CA LYS A 98 4.72 -26.29 11.00
C LYS A 98 3.83 -25.11 11.40
N TYR A 99 3.12 -24.54 10.44
CA TYR A 99 2.27 -23.37 10.62
C TYR A 99 0.81 -23.74 10.37
N GLU A 100 -0.12 -23.08 11.07
CA GLU A 100 -1.54 -23.26 10.79
C GLU A 100 -1.93 -22.65 9.44
N THR A 101 -1.31 -21.51 9.09
CA THR A 101 -1.55 -20.85 7.81
C THR A 101 -0.33 -20.90 6.89
N TYR A 102 -0.57 -21.17 5.61
CA TYR A 102 0.39 -21.03 4.52
C TYR A 102 -0.31 -20.43 3.31
N THR A 103 0.27 -19.37 2.75
CA THR A 103 -0.24 -18.72 1.55
C THR A 103 0.91 -18.30 0.64
N GLU A 104 0.77 -18.56 -0.66
CA GLU A 104 1.65 -17.97 -1.68
C GLU A 104 1.18 -16.54 -1.96
N LEU A 105 2.11 -15.60 -1.98
CA LEU A 105 1.80 -14.18 -2.07
C LEU A 105 1.89 -13.71 -3.52
N ASP A 106 0.76 -13.22 -4.05
CA ASP A 106 0.72 -12.58 -5.36
C ASP A 106 1.26 -11.13 -5.32
N ILE A 107 1.18 -10.49 -4.16
CA ILE A 107 1.53 -9.08 -3.97
C ILE A 107 2.63 -8.97 -2.91
N ALA A 108 3.87 -8.99 -3.39
CA ALA A 108 5.06 -8.87 -2.57
C ALA A 108 6.17 -8.11 -3.31
N VAL A 109 6.75 -7.12 -2.65
CA VAL A 109 7.86 -6.32 -3.15
C VAL A 109 9.05 -6.46 -2.20
N LEU A 110 10.23 -6.64 -2.77
CA LEU A 110 11.49 -6.61 -2.04
C LEU A 110 12.35 -5.45 -2.52
N LEU A 111 12.64 -4.53 -1.60
CA LEU A 111 13.55 -3.42 -1.80
C LEU A 111 14.90 -3.76 -1.18
N GLN A 112 15.99 -3.30 -1.78
CA GLN A 112 17.34 -3.65 -1.37
C GLN A 112 18.23 -2.39 -1.28
N ILE A 113 19.00 -2.30 -0.20
CA ILE A 113 20.06 -1.32 0.00
C ILE A 113 21.38 -2.08 0.15
N ARG A 114 22.35 -1.77 -0.71
CA ARG A 114 23.69 -2.35 -0.60
C ARG A 114 24.49 -1.64 0.50
N ASP A 115 25.08 -2.43 1.39
CA ASP A 115 26.02 -1.94 2.38
C ASP A 115 27.35 -1.58 1.69
N THR A 116 27.80 -0.35 1.93
CA THR A 116 29.05 0.18 1.35
C THR A 116 30.19 0.29 2.36
N TYR A 117 29.91 0.04 3.63
CA TYR A 117 30.88 0.13 4.73
C TYR A 117 31.47 -1.23 5.08
N LEU A 118 30.68 -2.31 5.02
CA LEU A 118 31.19 -3.64 5.30
C LEU A 118 32.11 -4.17 4.18
N PRO A 119 33.25 -4.81 4.54
CA PRO A 119 34.13 -5.44 3.56
C PRO A 119 33.38 -6.49 2.73
N GLN A 120 33.60 -6.46 1.43
CA GLN A 120 33.04 -7.43 0.50
C GLN A 120 33.84 -8.74 0.56
N MET A 121 33.21 -9.79 1.09
CA MET A 121 33.71 -11.16 1.07
C MET A 121 32.70 -12.01 0.29
N GLY A 122 32.75 -11.95 -1.05
CA GLY A 122 31.74 -12.56 -1.93
C GLY A 122 30.70 -11.54 -2.40
N GLU A 123 29.41 -11.87 -2.30
CA GLU A 123 28.35 -10.91 -2.53
C GLU A 123 28.43 -9.75 -1.53
N ARG A 124 28.07 -8.55 -1.99
CA ARG A 124 28.09 -7.37 -1.12
C ARG A 124 26.96 -7.51 -0.07
N PRO A 125 27.25 -7.27 1.23
CA PRO A 125 26.21 -7.26 2.24
C PRO A 125 25.12 -6.25 1.91
N ARG A 126 23.90 -6.55 2.33
CA ARG A 126 22.71 -5.78 1.95
C ARG A 126 21.64 -5.85 3.02
N ALA A 127 20.92 -4.76 3.19
CA ALA A 127 19.65 -4.74 3.89
C ALA A 127 18.53 -4.84 2.87
N ASN A 128 17.48 -5.56 3.20
CA ASN A 128 16.26 -5.61 2.41
C ASN A 128 15.08 -5.12 3.25
N ILE A 129 14.13 -4.47 2.58
CA ILE A 129 12.81 -4.11 3.09
C ILE A 129 11.82 -4.91 2.26
N GLY A 130 11.15 -5.87 2.88
CA GLY A 130 10.06 -6.58 2.25
C GLY A 130 8.74 -5.91 2.60
N ILE A 131 7.85 -5.80 1.61
CA ILE A 131 6.52 -5.21 1.74
C ILE A 131 5.54 -6.17 1.06
N CYS A 132 4.52 -6.63 1.75
CA CYS A 132 3.54 -7.56 1.18
C CYS A 132 2.15 -7.37 1.76
N HIS A 133 1.16 -7.77 0.97
CA HIS A 133 -0.23 -7.88 1.44
C HIS A 133 -0.40 -9.17 2.25
N ASN A 134 -0.96 -9.04 3.46
CA ASN A 134 -1.39 -10.16 4.29
C ASN A 134 -2.76 -10.65 3.80
N PRO A 135 -2.85 -11.88 3.27
CA PRO A 135 -4.10 -12.41 2.74
C PRO A 135 -5.13 -12.77 3.82
N ILE A 136 -4.76 -12.81 5.12
CA ILE A 136 -5.67 -13.18 6.21
C ILE A 136 -6.54 -12.02 6.66
N ASP A 137 -5.91 -10.87 6.93
CA ASP A 137 -6.54 -9.73 7.58
C ASP A 137 -6.47 -8.45 6.75
N ASP A 138 -6.15 -8.57 5.46
CA ASP A 138 -6.10 -7.47 4.51
C ASP A 138 -5.10 -6.36 4.87
N GLN A 139 -4.06 -6.70 5.63
CA GLN A 139 -3.05 -5.73 6.04
C GLN A 139 -1.89 -5.61 5.07
N VAL A 140 -1.17 -4.48 5.06
CA VAL A 140 0.23 -4.49 4.59
C VAL A 140 1.16 -4.83 5.74
N ILE A 141 2.02 -5.80 5.48
CA ILE A 141 3.12 -6.13 6.35
C ILE A 141 4.41 -5.64 5.72
N SER A 142 5.23 -4.96 6.51
CA SER A 142 6.60 -4.67 6.15
C SER A 142 7.58 -5.29 7.13
N GLY A 143 8.77 -5.64 6.65
CA GLY A 143 9.81 -6.24 7.47
C GLY A 143 11.19 -6.04 6.88
N VAL A 144 12.21 -6.19 7.73
CA VAL A 144 13.60 -6.00 7.33
C VAL A 144 14.42 -7.27 7.44
N SER A 145 15.47 -7.33 6.63
CA SER A 145 16.43 -8.42 6.68
C SER A 145 17.83 -7.98 6.28
N GLY A 146 18.85 -8.52 6.94
CA GLY A 146 20.25 -8.39 6.53
C GLY A 146 20.77 -9.66 5.85
N ILE A 147 21.53 -9.50 4.78
CA ILE A 147 22.25 -10.60 4.11
C ILE A 147 23.75 -10.25 4.10
N PRO A 148 24.63 -11.13 4.63
CA PRO A 148 24.31 -12.41 5.28
C PRO A 148 23.70 -12.22 6.68
N ARG A 149 22.79 -13.12 7.07
CA ARG A 149 22.05 -13.07 8.35
C ARG A 149 22.92 -12.99 9.59
N MET A 150 24.06 -13.68 9.57
CA MET A 150 25.00 -13.70 10.70
C MET A 150 25.59 -12.31 11.02
N ARG A 151 25.45 -11.34 10.11
CA ARG A 151 25.93 -9.97 10.24
C ARG A 151 24.80 -8.95 10.18
N GLU A 152 23.56 -9.38 10.35
CA GLU A 152 22.37 -8.53 10.20
C GLU A 152 22.43 -7.28 11.07
N GLN A 153 22.85 -7.40 12.32
CA GLN A 153 23.00 -6.23 13.20
C GLN A 153 24.06 -5.25 12.68
N GLU A 154 25.22 -5.74 12.23
CA GLU A 154 26.27 -4.88 11.67
C GLU A 154 25.79 -4.15 10.40
N ILE A 155 25.03 -4.86 9.56
CA ILE A 155 24.42 -4.30 8.34
C ILE A 155 23.44 -3.20 8.71
N PHE A 156 22.57 -3.42 9.70
CA PHE A 156 21.61 -2.41 10.16
C PHE A 156 22.29 -1.19 10.79
N ASP A 157 23.33 -1.39 11.60
CA ASP A 157 24.14 -0.30 12.17
C ASP A 157 24.83 0.55 11.07
N ASP A 158 25.20 -0.07 9.95
CA ASP A 158 25.74 0.63 8.78
C ASP A 158 24.65 1.29 7.93
N MET A 159 23.43 0.72 7.88
CA MET A 159 22.28 1.36 7.23
C MET A 159 21.92 2.68 7.91
N ASP A 160 22.01 2.76 9.23
CA ASP A 160 21.80 4.00 10.00
C ASP A 160 22.70 5.15 9.51
N LYS A 161 23.86 4.85 8.92
CA LYS A 161 24.79 5.85 8.38
C LYS A 161 24.48 6.23 6.93
N LEU A 162 23.68 5.43 6.23
CA LEU A 162 23.37 5.59 4.80
C LEU A 162 22.03 6.29 4.57
N VAL A 163 21.01 5.94 5.35
CA VAL A 163 19.64 6.43 5.11
C VAL A 163 19.46 7.88 5.56
N PRO A 164 18.51 8.63 4.94
CA PRO A 164 18.29 10.05 5.25
C PRO A 164 18.02 10.33 6.73
N ASP A 165 17.23 9.48 7.40
CA ASP A 165 16.77 9.71 8.78
C ASP A 165 17.78 9.29 9.85
N ARG A 166 19.00 8.89 9.43
CA ARG A 166 20.10 8.44 10.29
C ARG A 166 19.74 7.30 11.25
N SER A 167 18.68 6.58 10.93
CA SER A 167 18.16 5.42 11.62
C SER A 167 17.29 4.68 10.62
N PHE A 168 17.61 3.41 10.39
CA PHE A 168 16.95 2.57 9.41
C PHE A 168 15.49 2.30 9.78
N GLU A 169 15.25 2.03 11.07
CA GLU A 169 13.90 1.90 11.62
C GLU A 169 13.08 3.18 11.43
N LYS A 170 13.63 4.35 11.81
CA LYS A 170 12.92 5.63 11.61
C LYS A 170 12.67 5.94 10.15
N PHE A 171 13.59 5.58 9.26
CA PHE A 171 13.41 5.74 7.83
C PHE A 171 12.23 4.94 7.31
N ILE A 172 12.08 3.69 7.77
CA ILE A 172 10.94 2.84 7.43
C ILE A 172 9.65 3.44 7.98
N THR A 173 9.59 3.68 9.30
CA THR A 173 8.38 4.20 9.94
C THR A 173 7.93 5.54 9.36
N SER A 174 8.84 6.48 9.14
CA SER A 174 8.48 7.80 8.58
C SER A 174 8.09 7.74 7.12
N THR A 175 8.64 6.82 6.32
CA THR A 175 8.21 6.66 4.91
C THR A 175 6.79 6.11 4.86
N VAL A 176 6.50 5.07 5.65
CA VAL A 176 5.17 4.48 5.74
C VAL A 176 4.15 5.53 6.19
N GLN A 177 4.45 6.27 7.25
CA GLN A 177 3.58 7.34 7.75
C GLN A 177 3.36 8.47 6.75
N ALA A 178 4.39 8.85 5.98
CA ALA A 178 4.26 9.89 4.97
C ALA A 178 3.31 9.45 3.84
N ILE A 179 3.48 8.23 3.31
CA ILE A 179 2.61 7.69 2.26
C ILE A 179 1.18 7.50 2.77
N GLN A 180 1.00 7.10 4.02
CA GLN A 180 -0.33 7.03 4.63
C GLN A 180 -0.99 8.39 4.70
N ALA A 181 -0.29 9.41 5.21
CA ALA A 181 -0.83 10.76 5.29
C ALA A 181 -1.18 11.30 3.89
N GLU A 182 -0.36 11.01 2.88
CA GLU A 182 -0.66 11.37 1.48
C GLU A 182 -1.93 10.67 0.96
N ILE A 183 -2.12 9.39 1.26
CA ILE A 183 -3.31 8.62 0.86
C ILE A 183 -4.56 9.12 1.60
N GLU A 184 -4.45 9.40 2.90
CA GLU A 184 -5.53 9.98 3.69
C GLU A 184 -5.92 11.36 3.15
N GLU A 185 -4.94 12.23 2.89
CA GLU A 185 -5.17 13.55 2.31
C GLU A 185 -5.83 13.45 0.92
N GLU A 186 -5.40 12.52 0.08
CA GLU A 186 -6.05 12.25 -1.22
C GLU A 186 -7.51 11.82 -1.02
N ALA A 187 -7.79 10.87 -0.12
CA ALA A 187 -9.15 10.43 0.17
C ALA A 187 -10.05 11.54 0.73
N GLU A 188 -9.53 12.34 1.66
CA GLU A 188 -10.23 13.49 2.23
C GLU A 188 -10.53 14.56 1.17
N ARG A 189 -9.60 14.81 0.25
CA ARG A 189 -9.77 15.75 -0.87
C ARG A 189 -10.96 15.38 -1.76
N HIS A 190 -11.29 14.10 -1.86
CA HIS A 190 -12.44 13.60 -2.61
C HIS A 190 -13.76 13.63 -1.83
N THR A 191 -13.78 14.12 -0.58
CA THR A 191 -14.94 14.03 0.30
C THR A 191 -15.56 15.40 0.57
N ILE A 192 -16.89 15.51 0.44
CA ILE A 192 -17.69 16.64 0.91
C ILE A 192 -18.46 16.19 2.16
N SER A 193 -18.29 16.91 3.26
CA SER A 193 -19.00 16.65 4.51
C SER A 193 -20.33 17.40 4.54
N GLY A 194 -21.45 16.69 4.52
CA GLY A 194 -22.81 17.21 4.64
C GLY A 194 -23.79 16.58 3.64
N ASP A 195 -25.09 16.78 3.88
CA ASP A 195 -26.14 16.39 2.93
C ASP A 195 -26.20 17.39 1.78
N ILE A 196 -25.60 17.05 0.65
CA ILE A 196 -25.58 17.90 -0.55
C ILE A 196 -26.74 17.67 -1.50
N ARG A 197 -27.64 16.71 -1.24
CA ARG A 197 -28.79 16.43 -2.13
C ARG A 197 -29.64 17.68 -2.39
N PRO A 198 -29.94 18.53 -1.38
CA PRO A 198 -30.71 19.75 -1.61
C PRO A 198 -30.00 20.76 -2.53
N VAL A 199 -28.66 20.74 -2.57
CA VAL A 199 -27.86 21.59 -3.46
C VAL A 199 -27.91 21.04 -4.88
N LEU A 200 -27.72 19.73 -5.03
CA LEU A 200 -27.78 19.04 -6.33
C LEU A 200 -29.16 19.17 -6.99
N GLU A 201 -30.24 19.08 -6.22
CA GLU A 201 -31.61 19.23 -6.72
C GLU A 201 -31.94 20.66 -7.19
N GLN A 202 -31.15 21.66 -6.78
CA GLN A 202 -31.31 23.06 -7.20
C GLN A 202 -30.48 23.42 -8.44
N ASP A 203 -29.48 22.62 -8.80
CA ASP A 203 -28.67 22.82 -10.00
C ASP A 203 -29.25 22.02 -11.18
N ASP A 204 -29.91 22.72 -12.11
CA ASP A 204 -30.56 22.15 -13.29
C ASP A 204 -29.59 21.36 -14.21
N ASP A 205 -28.28 21.58 -14.12
CA ASP A 205 -27.29 20.87 -14.93
C ASP A 205 -26.81 19.56 -14.26
N PHE A 206 -27.08 19.34 -12.97
CA PHE A 206 -26.84 18.06 -12.30
C PHE A 206 -28.02 17.11 -12.48
N THR A 207 -27.73 15.88 -12.91
CA THR A 207 -28.75 14.85 -13.11
C THR A 207 -28.41 13.59 -12.31
N LEU A 208 -29.39 13.04 -11.58
CA LEU A 208 -29.29 11.70 -11.01
C LEU A 208 -29.36 10.66 -12.13
N GLU A 209 -28.26 9.98 -12.39
CA GLU A 209 -28.13 9.02 -13.50
C GLU A 209 -28.61 7.62 -13.09
N THR A 210 -28.10 7.12 -11.95
CA THR A 210 -28.38 5.77 -11.48
C THR A 210 -27.96 5.61 -10.02
N THR A 211 -28.42 4.53 -9.39
CA THR A 211 -27.85 3.98 -8.17
C THR A 211 -27.04 2.73 -8.55
N LYS A 212 -25.78 2.63 -8.11
CA LYS A 212 -24.90 1.48 -8.38
C LYS A 212 -23.74 1.43 -7.38
N GLU A 213 -22.99 0.34 -7.40
CA GLU A 213 -21.78 0.21 -6.59
C GLU A 213 -20.74 1.28 -6.97
N LEU A 214 -20.17 1.93 -5.95
CA LEU A 214 -19.09 2.90 -6.09
C LEU A 214 -17.86 2.21 -6.71
N PRO A 215 -17.32 2.72 -7.82
CA PRO A 215 -16.14 2.12 -8.44
C PRO A 215 -14.88 2.34 -7.60
N ASN A 216 -13.89 1.47 -7.80
CA ASN A 216 -12.55 1.63 -7.23
C ASN A 216 -11.93 2.98 -7.63
N GLY A 217 -11.16 3.57 -6.72
CA GLY A 217 -10.39 4.79 -6.97
C GLY A 217 -11.15 6.12 -6.78
N ILE A 218 -12.34 6.10 -6.18
CA ILE A 218 -13.06 7.33 -5.78
C ILE A 218 -12.91 7.59 -4.30
N HIS A 219 -13.30 6.61 -3.47
CA HIS A 219 -13.05 6.71 -2.04
C HIS A 219 -12.84 5.33 -1.43
N PRO A 220 -11.79 5.19 -0.59
CA PRO A 220 -11.52 4.03 0.23
C PRO A 220 -12.72 3.25 0.78
N ASN A 221 -13.36 3.86 1.78
CA ASN A 221 -14.30 3.26 2.71
C ASN A 221 -15.68 2.97 2.09
N TYR A 222 -15.89 3.42 0.86
CA TYR A 222 -17.17 3.34 0.16
C TYR A 222 -17.10 2.51 -1.12
N THR A 223 -15.90 2.06 -1.51
CA THR A 223 -15.73 1.21 -2.70
C THR A 223 -16.61 -0.05 -2.61
N GLY A 224 -17.35 -0.35 -3.67
CA GLY A 224 -18.29 -1.47 -3.72
C GLY A 224 -19.61 -1.26 -2.97
N LYS A 225 -19.77 -0.18 -2.19
CA LYS A 225 -21.06 0.16 -1.57
C LYS A 225 -21.98 0.81 -2.58
N GLU A 226 -23.28 0.59 -2.42
CA GLU A 226 -24.30 1.19 -3.26
C GLU A 226 -24.33 2.71 -3.04
N ALA A 227 -24.25 3.48 -4.13
CA ALA A 227 -24.22 4.93 -4.13
C ALA A 227 -25.07 5.51 -5.26
N GLU A 228 -25.71 6.65 -5.00
CA GLU A 228 -26.34 7.49 -6.01
C GLU A 228 -25.26 8.20 -6.82
N LEU A 229 -25.35 8.11 -8.15
CA LEU A 229 -24.47 8.83 -9.06
C LEU A 229 -25.21 10.04 -9.64
N TRP A 230 -24.73 11.22 -9.28
CA TRP A 230 -25.12 12.49 -9.86
C TRP A 230 -24.05 12.98 -10.82
N GLN A 231 -24.42 13.46 -12.00
CA GLN A 231 -23.47 13.93 -13.01
C GLN A 231 -23.84 15.28 -13.60
N LYS A 232 -22.81 16.08 -13.90
CA LYS A 232 -22.90 17.34 -14.64
C LYS A 232 -21.88 17.33 -15.79
N PRO A 233 -22.27 17.64 -17.04
CA PRO A 233 -21.34 17.67 -18.17
C PRO A 233 -20.24 18.71 -17.96
N ALA A 234 -18.98 18.39 -18.31
CA ALA A 234 -17.85 19.31 -18.18
C ALA A 234 -18.09 20.67 -18.87
N SER A 235 -18.79 20.67 -20.01
CA SER A 235 -19.13 21.89 -20.76
C SER A 235 -20.09 22.83 -20.04
N ARG A 236 -20.67 22.41 -18.91
CA ARG A 236 -21.61 23.16 -18.07
C ARG A 236 -20.99 23.63 -16.76
N VAL A 237 -19.68 23.39 -16.56
CA VAL A 237 -18.97 23.78 -15.35
C VAL A 237 -18.13 25.01 -15.67
N ASP A 238 -18.43 26.13 -14.99
CA ASP A 238 -17.89 27.46 -15.33
C ASP A 238 -16.35 27.57 -15.24
N TYR A 239 -15.73 26.75 -14.39
CA TYR A 239 -14.28 26.71 -14.20
C TYR A 239 -13.58 25.58 -14.98
N MET A 240 -14.32 24.80 -15.78
CA MET A 240 -13.75 23.74 -16.61
C MET A 240 -13.62 24.20 -18.06
N ASP A 241 -12.39 24.34 -18.54
CA ASP A 241 -12.10 24.51 -19.98
C ASP A 241 -12.09 23.14 -20.67
N GLY A 242 -13.27 22.56 -20.94
CA GLY A 242 -13.37 21.26 -21.60
C GLY A 242 -14.76 20.94 -22.14
N ALA A 243 -14.83 20.37 -23.35
CA ALA A 243 -16.08 19.95 -23.99
C ALA A 243 -16.40 18.45 -23.84
N GLN A 244 -15.50 17.69 -23.21
CA GLN A 244 -15.63 16.23 -23.05
C GLN A 244 -15.43 15.86 -21.59
N GLY A 245 -16.27 14.98 -21.07
CA GLY A 245 -16.22 14.50 -19.69
C GLY A 245 -17.43 14.95 -18.87
N PHE A 246 -17.41 14.51 -17.62
CA PHE A 246 -18.44 14.66 -16.61
C PHE A 246 -17.77 14.84 -15.26
N LEU A 247 -18.28 15.82 -14.53
CA LEU A 247 -18.22 15.88 -13.08
C LEU A 247 -19.19 14.84 -12.52
N GLN A 248 -18.72 14.06 -11.54
CA GLN A 248 -19.51 13.05 -10.85
C GLN A 248 -19.48 13.29 -9.34
N ILE A 249 -20.67 13.27 -8.75
CA ILE A 249 -20.89 13.28 -7.31
C ILE A 249 -21.53 11.95 -6.93
N TRP A 250 -20.99 11.30 -5.91
CA TRP A 250 -21.47 10.02 -5.42
C TRP A 250 -21.92 10.13 -3.98
N ILE A 251 -23.12 9.67 -3.69
CA ILE A 251 -23.68 9.70 -2.33
C ILE A 251 -23.97 8.28 -1.91
N PRO A 252 -23.20 7.69 -0.97
CA PRO A 252 -23.49 6.35 -0.46
C PRO A 252 -24.92 6.28 0.09
N VAL A 253 -25.66 5.24 -0.26
CA VAL A 253 -27.09 5.14 0.10
C VAL A 253 -27.31 5.06 1.62
N ASP A 254 -26.35 4.49 2.34
CA ASP A 254 -26.39 4.34 3.80
C ASP A 254 -25.79 5.54 4.56
N GLU A 255 -25.35 6.60 3.86
CA GLU A 255 -24.76 7.80 4.46
C GLU A 255 -25.44 9.06 3.94
N ASP A 256 -26.03 9.83 4.85
CA ASP A 256 -26.67 11.10 4.51
C ASP A 256 -25.75 12.32 4.69
N THR A 257 -24.55 12.10 5.24
CA THR A 257 -23.66 13.20 5.66
C THR A 257 -22.35 13.25 4.88
N ILE A 258 -22.20 12.40 3.87
CA ILE A 258 -20.98 12.28 3.09
C ILE A 258 -21.35 12.19 1.62
N ALA A 259 -20.66 12.97 0.81
CA ALA A 259 -20.64 12.80 -0.64
C ALA A 259 -19.20 12.76 -1.15
N LEU A 260 -19.00 12.10 -2.28
CA LEU A 260 -17.70 11.83 -2.86
C LEU A 260 -17.62 12.44 -4.26
N VAL A 261 -16.52 13.12 -4.54
CA VAL A 261 -16.30 13.89 -5.77
C VAL A 261 -15.34 13.15 -6.68
N SER A 262 -15.68 13.06 -7.96
CA SER A 262 -14.77 12.57 -8.99
C SER A 262 -15.03 13.23 -10.34
N ALA A 263 -14.07 13.09 -11.25
CA ALA A 263 -14.22 13.55 -12.62
C ALA A 263 -13.77 12.45 -13.59
N THR A 264 -14.54 12.27 -14.66
CA THR A 264 -14.17 11.35 -15.74
C THR A 264 -12.98 11.89 -16.54
N ALA A 265 -12.45 11.10 -17.48
CA ALA A 265 -11.38 11.55 -18.36
C ALA A 265 -11.84 12.67 -19.30
N GLY A 266 -11.01 13.72 -19.44
CA GLY A 266 -11.25 14.86 -20.33
C GLY A 266 -9.99 15.71 -20.50
N GLU A 267 -10.11 16.79 -21.29
CA GLU A 267 -9.03 17.76 -21.53
C GLU A 267 -8.97 18.81 -20.41
N TYR A 268 -8.85 18.37 -19.15
CA TYR A 268 -8.83 19.25 -17.99
C TYR A 268 -8.00 18.66 -16.84
N ASP A 269 -7.58 19.52 -15.92
CA ASP A 269 -6.89 19.12 -14.69
C ASP A 269 -7.89 18.58 -13.66
N ARG A 270 -7.94 17.26 -13.53
CA ARG A 270 -8.92 16.58 -12.65
C ARG A 270 -8.77 16.98 -11.19
N GLU A 271 -7.54 17.21 -10.74
CA GLU A 271 -7.24 17.54 -9.35
C GLU A 271 -7.76 18.93 -9.01
N ALA A 272 -7.44 19.92 -9.85
CA ALA A 272 -7.93 21.28 -9.68
C ALA A 272 -9.47 21.36 -9.72
N ILE A 273 -10.10 20.47 -10.50
CA ILE A 273 -11.56 20.38 -10.59
C ILE A 273 -12.16 19.83 -9.30
N VAL A 274 -11.65 18.70 -8.81
CA VAL A 274 -12.12 18.08 -7.56
C VAL A 274 -12.08 19.08 -6.41
N ASP A 275 -11.00 19.87 -6.29
CA ASP A 275 -10.91 20.93 -5.29
C ASP A 275 -11.98 22.01 -5.46
N ALA A 276 -12.14 22.53 -6.68
CA ALA A 276 -13.09 23.60 -6.96
C ALA A 276 -14.54 23.17 -6.65
N ILE A 277 -14.88 21.92 -6.96
CA ILE A 277 -16.20 21.34 -6.66
C ILE A 277 -16.38 21.20 -5.16
N ARG A 278 -15.38 20.65 -4.47
CA ARG A 278 -15.46 20.46 -3.02
C ARG A 278 -15.70 21.81 -2.34
N GLU A 279 -14.93 22.84 -2.70
CA GLU A 279 -15.12 24.19 -2.20
C GLU A 279 -16.51 24.78 -2.55
N GLU A 280 -16.97 24.60 -3.79
CA GLU A 280 -18.29 25.08 -4.23
C GLU A 280 -19.43 24.50 -3.37
N PHE A 281 -19.42 23.19 -3.15
CA PHE A 281 -20.46 22.50 -2.39
C PHE A 281 -20.34 22.73 -0.88
N GLU A 282 -19.12 22.85 -0.33
CA GLU A 282 -18.90 23.23 1.07
C GLU A 282 -19.48 24.63 1.35
N VAL A 283 -19.23 25.60 0.46
CA VAL A 283 -19.79 26.97 0.58
C VAL A 283 -21.32 26.97 0.43
N ALA A 284 -21.85 26.14 -0.47
CA ALA A 284 -23.30 26.02 -0.67
C ALA A 284 -24.00 25.42 0.56
N LEU A 285 -23.37 24.46 1.24
CA LEU A 285 -23.84 23.88 2.50
C LEU A 285 -23.86 24.91 3.64
N GLU A 286 -22.85 25.76 3.75
CA GLU A 286 -22.81 26.82 4.77
C GLU A 286 -23.86 27.93 4.56
N SER A 287 -24.36 28.04 3.32
CA SER A 287 -25.33 29.06 2.91
C SER A 287 -26.80 28.61 3.03
N CYS A 288 -27.04 27.33 3.34
CA CYS A 288 -28.35 26.71 3.54
C CYS A 288 -28.79 26.73 5.02
#